data_AF-A0A956UR56-F1
#
_entry.id   AF-A0A956UR56-F1
#
_cell.length_a   1.000
_cell.length_b   1.000
_cell.length_c   1.000
_cell.angle_alpha   90.00
_cell.angle_beta   90.00
_cell.angle_gamma   90.00
#
_symmetry.space_group_name_H-M   'P 1'
#
loop_
_entity.id
_entity.type
_entity.pdbx_description
1 polymer ?
#
loop_
_entity_poly.entity_id
_entity_poly.type
_entity_poly.pdbx_seq_one_letter_code
_entity_poly.pdbx_strand_id
1 'polypeptide(L)' 'MGREEIDALIAVLESEREKGTSGHAIGVWSIAFDKKRRAFVMNKCEADGYCEERPAVIAVDGSVIDAGGPLFG' A
#
# COMPACT_ATOMS: atom_id res chain seq x y z
N MET A 1 2.95 0.31 -14.42
CA MET A 1 1.57 -0.21 -14.33
C MET A 1 0.91 0.03 -15.68
N GLY A 2 0.08 -0.90 -16.15
CA GLY A 2 -0.84 -0.69 -17.26
C GLY A 2 -2.19 -0.21 -16.76
N ARG A 3 -3.18 -0.14 -17.66
CA ARG A 3 -4.53 0.37 -17.34
C ARG A 3 -5.24 -0.49 -16.29
N GLU A 4 -5.21 -1.81 -16.44
CA GLU A 4 -5.87 -2.73 -15.50
C GLU A 4 -5.30 -2.61 -14.09
N GLU A 5 -3.97 -2.42 -13.94
CA GLU A 5 -3.39 -2.20 -12.63
C GLU A 5 -3.72 -0.83 -12.03
N ILE A 6 -3.91 0.19 -12.87
CA ILE A 6 -4.38 1.51 -12.40
C ILE A 6 -5.82 1.42 -11.90
N ASP A 7 -6.70 0.75 -12.65
CA ASP A 7 -8.10 0.56 -12.25
C ASP A 7 -8.19 -0.25 -10.94
N ALA A 8 -7.38 -1.30 -10.81
CA ALA A 8 -7.28 -2.08 -9.56
C ALA A 8 -6.73 -1.24 -8.40
N LEU A 9 -5.72 -0.40 -8.65
CA LEU A 9 -5.17 0.50 -7.63
C LEU A 9 -6.23 1.50 -7.14
N ILE A 10 -7.02 2.08 -8.06
CA ILE A 10 -8.11 2.99 -7.71
C ILE A 10 -9.11 2.29 -6.78
N ALA A 11 -9.56 1.08 -7.14
CA ALA A 11 -10.50 0.31 -6.32
C ALA A 11 -9.94 0.02 -4.91
N VAL A 12 -8.65 -0.33 -4.82
CA VAL A 12 -7.98 -0.54 -3.53
C VAL A 12 -7.96 0.76 -2.71
N LEU A 13 -7.58 1.89 -3.31
CA LEU A 13 -7.51 3.18 -2.61
C LEU A 13 -8.89 3.67 -2.17
N GLU A 14 -9.94 3.42 -2.96
CA GLU A 14 -11.31 3.73 -2.57
C GLU A 14 -11.76 2.91 -1.36
N SER A 15 -11.49 1.60 -1.35
CA SER A 15 -11.77 0.74 -0.20
C SER A 15 -10.98 1.14 1.05
N GLU A 16 -9.69 1.46 0.89
CA GLU A 16 -8.87 1.93 2.01
C GLU A 16 -9.34 3.28 2.55
N ARG A 17 -9.86 4.17 1.70
CA ARG A 17 -10.46 5.44 2.12
C ARG A 17 -11.73 5.22 2.94
N GLU A 18 -12.57 4.24 2.59
CA GLU A 18 -13.78 3.89 3.36
C GLU A 18 -13.46 3.36 4.76
N LYS A 19 -12.28 2.76 4.95
CA LYS A 19 -11.79 2.29 6.26
C LYS A 19 -11.36 3.41 7.20
N GLY A 20 -11.31 4.67 6.72
CA GLY A 20 -10.91 5.81 7.52
C GLY A 20 -9.52 5.62 8.14
N THR A 21 -9.37 5.92 9.43
CA THR A 21 -8.08 5.83 10.17
C THR A 21 -7.52 4.42 10.31
N SER A 22 -8.31 3.38 10.00
CA SER A 22 -7.84 1.99 9.99
C SER A 22 -7.28 1.54 8.65
N GLY A 23 -7.30 2.41 7.63
CA GLY A 23 -6.71 2.13 6.32
C GLY A 23 -5.19 2.03 6.37
N HIS A 24 -4.66 1.00 5.74
CA HIS A 24 -3.23 0.73 5.57
C HIS A 24 -2.58 1.70 4.55
N ALA A 25 -3.39 2.36 3.72
CA ALA A 25 -2.93 3.39 2.78
C ALA A 25 -2.60 4.76 3.44
N ILE A 26 -2.82 4.91 4.75
CA ILE A 26 -2.48 6.14 5.48
C ILE A 26 -0.97 6.28 5.63
N GLY A 27 -0.47 7.50 5.42
CA GLY A 27 0.95 7.83 5.55
C GLY A 27 1.82 7.29 4.42
N VAL A 28 1.20 6.87 3.30
CA VAL A 28 1.92 6.32 2.15
C VAL A 28 2.50 7.45 1.30
N TRP A 29 3.81 7.36 1.07
CA TRP A 29 4.57 8.30 0.24
C TRP A 29 4.69 7.82 -1.20
N SER A 30 4.82 6.51 -1.41
CA SER A 30 4.89 5.94 -2.75
C SER A 30 4.24 4.58 -2.82
N ILE A 31 3.65 4.28 -3.98
CA ILE A 31 3.02 2.98 -4.25
C ILE A 31 3.78 2.32 -5.39
N ALA A 32 4.37 1.16 -5.11
CA ALA A 32 5.04 0.35 -6.12
C ALA A 32 4.18 -0.86 -6.48
N PHE A 33 4.13 -1.23 -7.76
CA PHE A 33 3.46 -2.45 -8.20
C PHE A 33 4.47 -3.60 -8.35
N ASP A 34 4.32 -4.64 -7.54
CA ASP A 34 5.06 -5.89 -7.64
C ASP A 34 4.33 -6.85 -8.59
N LYS A 35 4.85 -6.97 -9.81
CA LYS A 35 4.29 -7.84 -10.85
C LYS A 35 4.28 -9.32 -10.45
N LYS A 36 5.28 -9.78 -9.69
CA LYS A 36 5.41 -11.19 -9.31
C LYS A 36 4.37 -11.57 -8.27
N ARG A 37 4.11 -10.67 -7.32
CA ARG A 37 3.11 -10.86 -6.27
C ARG A 37 1.70 -10.42 -6.67
N ARG A 38 1.57 -9.71 -7.80
CA ARG A 38 0.36 -8.98 -8.18
C ARG A 38 -0.17 -8.16 -7.00
N ALA A 39 0.68 -7.27 -6.50
CA ALA A 39 0.39 -6.49 -5.30
C ALA A 39 0.92 -5.06 -5.37
N PHE A 40 0.27 -4.18 -4.62
CA PHE A 40 0.66 -2.81 -4.36
C PHE A 40 1.42 -2.75 -3.03
N VAL A 41 2.66 -2.28 -3.10
CA VAL A 41 3.53 -2.02 -1.94
C VAL A 41 3.37 -0.55 -1.58
N MET A 42 2.73 -0.32 -0.43
CA MET A 42 2.38 0.97 0.12
C MET A 42 3.54 1.48 0.99
N ASN A 43 4.55 2.08 0.37
CA ASN A 43 5.75 2.54 1.08
C ASN A 43 5.45 3.79 1.92
N LYS A 44 5.81 3.71 3.19
CA LYS A 44 5.66 4.79 4.17
C LYS A 44 7.00 5.46 4.52
N CYS A 45 8.06 5.14 3.78
CA CYS A 45 9.36 5.76 3.97
C CYS A 45 9.41 7.13 3.29
N GLU A 46 10.02 8.09 3.97
CA GLU A 46 10.28 9.42 3.43
C GLU A 46 11.41 9.40 2.39
N ALA A 47 11.57 10.51 1.67
CA ALA A 47 12.50 10.65 0.56
C ALA A 47 13.97 10.34 0.92
N ASP A 48 14.35 10.47 2.19
CA ASP A 48 15.70 10.20 2.70
C ASP A 48 15.90 8.76 3.20
N GLY A 49 14.95 7.85 2.92
CA GLY A 49 15.02 6.44 3.31
C GLY A 49 14.74 6.20 4.79
N TYR A 50 14.36 7.24 5.53
CA TYR A 50 13.86 7.11 6.89
C TYR A 50 12.48 6.44 6.85
N CYS A 51 12.37 5.30 7.54
CA CYS A 51 11.15 4.52 7.64
C CYS A 51 10.82 4.35 9.12
N GLU A 52 9.65 4.85 9.54
CA GLU A 52 9.10 4.53 10.87
C GLU A 52 8.27 3.25 10.83
N GLU A 53 7.78 2.89 9.65
CA GLU A 53 6.91 1.73 9.42
C GLU A 53 7.38 0.89 8.22
N ARG A 54 7.16 -0.42 8.33
CA ARG A 54 7.20 -1.35 7.21
C ARG A 54 6.08 -1.01 6.23
N PRO A 55 6.28 -1.21 4.92
CA PRO A 55 5.22 -1.00 3.95
C PRO A 55 4.05 -1.96 4.20
N ALA A 56 2.84 -1.47 3.97
CA ALA A 56 1.71 -2.38 3.79
C ALA A 56 1.74 -2.96 2.38
N VAL A 57 1.24 -4.18 2.22
CA VAL A 57 1.18 -4.87 0.93
C VAL A 57 -0.25 -5.33 0.71
N ILE A 58 -0.88 -4.82 -0.34
CA ILE A 58 -2.27 -5.12 -0.70
C ILE A 58 -2.27 -5.73 -2.10
N ALA A 59 -2.85 -6.91 -2.26
CA ALA A 59 -3.02 -7.54 -3.56
C ALA A 59 -3.93 -6.73 -4.48
N VAL A 60 -3.82 -6.96 -5.79
CA VAL A 60 -4.71 -6.37 -6.82
C VAL A 60 -6.19 -6.65 -6.62
N ASP A 61 -6.56 -7.70 -5.87
CA ASP A 61 -7.94 -8.02 -5.53
C ASP A 61 -8.43 -7.35 -4.23
N GLY A 62 -7.58 -6.52 -3.61
CA GLY A 62 -7.85 -5.84 -2.35
C GLY A 62 -7.55 -6.65 -1.09
N SER A 63 -7.11 -7.91 -1.20
CA SER A 63 -6.69 -8.69 -0.04
C SER A 63 -5.39 -8.13 0.57
N VAL A 64 -5.35 -7.99 1.88
CA VAL A 64 -4.16 -7.50 2.59
C VAL A 64 -3.18 -8.67 2.77
N ILE A 65 -2.02 -8.59 2.13
CA ILE A 65 -0.93 -9.56 2.22
C ILE A 65 -0.08 -9.29 3.46
N ASP A 66 0.20 -8.02 3.74
CA ASP A 66 0.91 -7.56 4.94
C ASP A 66 0.30 -6.22 5.34
N ALA A 67 -0.09 -6.06 6.61
CA ALA A 67 -0.64 -4.81 7.12
C ALA A 67 0.44 -3.71 7.30
N GLY A 68 1.73 -4.07 7.22
CA GLY A 68 2.84 -3.18 7.51
C GLY A 68 2.96 -2.91 9.01
N GLY A 69 3.26 -1.67 9.39
CA GLY A 69 3.28 -1.21 10.77
C GLY A 69 4.68 -0.90 11.29
N PRO A 70 4.78 -0.42 12.55
CA PRO A 70 6.00 0.18 13.09
C PRO A 70 7.21 -0.76 13.04
N LEU A 71 8.36 -0.21 12.66
CA LEU A 71 9.64 -0.90 12.70
C LEU A 71 10.22 -0.99 14.12
N PHE A 72 9.83 -0.06 14.99
CA PHE A 72 10.27 0.02 16.38
C PHE A 72 9.04 0.02 17.29
N GLY A 73 8.94 -0.98 18.16
CA GLY A 73 7.86 -1.18 19.12
C GLY A 73 8.29 -2.13 20.23
#